data_AF-A0A925BRQ5-F1
#
_entry.id   AF-A0A925BRQ5-F1
#
_cell.length_a   1.000
_cell.length_b   1.000
_cell.length_c   1.000
_cell.angle_alpha   90.00
_cell.angle_beta   90.00
_cell.angle_gamma   90.00
#
_symmetry.space_group_name_H-M   'P 1'
#
loop_
_entity.id
_entity.type
_entity.pdbx_description
1 polymer ?
#
loop_
_entity_poly.entity_id
_entity_poly.type
_entity_poly.pdbx_seq_one_letter_code
_entity_poly.pdbx_strand_id
1 'polypeptide(L)'
;MSYCLSPVCPHPENLIHTESCQACGSKLLLSDRFRILHALGQGGFGATFLARNESLPGQPNCVIKQLRPTATAPHILQMARDLFEREAGTLGRIGNHPQIPQLLDYFEANQEFYLVQEYISGATLQQEVKREGTFGELKVKRFLSELLPILQYVHSHQVIHRDIKPANLIRRSHDCKLVLIDFGAVKNQVNAVNASLSEQTALTSYAIGTPGFAPPEQMAMRPVYASDLYALGVTCIYLLIGKSPKDLDYDPATGELVWQKQVQVSDHFAKVLRKMLEVSVRHRYQSANEILRDLDMEPYLESLASGMTQVSNKPNSSGHKRGDPSILDSQDTPSASPTARAAMSIRARQTRPESTSLQSGLTRSRVMAAKPSVSGVKSRDSAGRTGSSGGQSNSSPKLDAQGLQSYYSKGKRDFASYELKELSLPKVDLSNAVFHQANFHKTNLHGANLISANFGRANLSRTNLRDANLTKAYLSNADLEGADLRGADLSGAYLLNANLRGANLCGANLTGAKLSPEQLAVARTNWMTIRPTGKRGIW
;
A
#
# COMPACT_ATOMS: atom_id res chain seq x y z
N MET A 1 -8.04 -34.85 -25.11
CA MET A 1 -9.43 -34.52 -24.73
C MET A 1 -9.68 -33.05 -25.01
N SER A 2 -10.93 -32.66 -25.24
CA SER A 2 -11.36 -31.27 -25.41
C SER A 2 -12.31 -30.91 -24.27
N TYR A 3 -12.20 -29.70 -23.72
CA TYR A 3 -12.99 -29.24 -22.59
C TYR A 3 -13.94 -28.11 -23.01
N CYS A 4 -15.18 -28.16 -22.54
CA CYS A 4 -16.19 -27.15 -22.80
C CYS A 4 -16.05 -25.97 -21.83
N LEU A 5 -16.00 -24.74 -22.35
CA LEU A 5 -15.90 -23.52 -21.53
C LEU A 5 -17.23 -23.10 -20.89
N SER A 6 -18.36 -23.64 -21.36
CA SER A 6 -19.67 -23.23 -20.87
C SER A 6 -19.80 -23.55 -19.38
N PRO A 7 -20.06 -22.54 -18.51
CA PRO A 7 -20.12 -22.73 -17.06
C PRO A 7 -21.30 -23.60 -16.61
N VAL A 8 -22.33 -23.73 -17.45
CA VAL A 8 -23.54 -24.52 -17.18
C VAL A 8 -23.50 -25.90 -17.83
N CYS A 9 -22.37 -26.29 -18.43
CA CYS A 9 -22.25 -27.59 -19.07
C CYS A 9 -22.22 -28.71 -18.01
N PRO A 10 -23.15 -29.69 -18.07
CA PRO A 10 -23.19 -30.78 -17.09
C PRO A 10 -22.02 -31.77 -17.26
N HIS A 11 -21.53 -31.93 -18.49
CA HIS A 11 -20.41 -32.82 -18.83
C HIS A 11 -19.45 -32.10 -19.79
N PRO A 12 -18.46 -31.36 -19.25
CA PRO A 12 -17.60 -30.51 -20.05
C PRO A 12 -16.49 -31.28 -20.80
N GLU A 13 -16.27 -32.55 -20.48
CA GLU A 13 -15.25 -33.38 -21.13
C GLU A 13 -15.75 -33.96 -22.46
N ASN A 14 -14.95 -33.82 -23.50
CA ASN A 14 -15.27 -34.24 -24.86
C ASN A 14 -14.05 -34.90 -25.53
N LEU A 15 -14.28 -35.63 -26.62
CA LEU A 15 -13.22 -36.20 -27.45
C LEU A 15 -12.36 -35.08 -28.09
N ILE A 16 -11.11 -35.37 -28.43
CA ILE A 16 -10.15 -34.33 -28.81
C ILE A 16 -10.46 -33.62 -30.14
N HIS A 17 -11.23 -34.27 -31.03
CA HIS A 17 -11.53 -33.76 -32.38
C HIS A 17 -12.98 -33.32 -32.56
N THR A 18 -13.80 -33.35 -31.50
CA THR A 18 -15.18 -32.85 -31.60
C THR A 18 -15.18 -31.33 -31.73
N GLU A 19 -15.99 -30.80 -32.65
CA GLU A 19 -16.14 -29.36 -32.88
C GLU A 19 -17.14 -28.71 -31.93
N SER A 20 -18.18 -29.46 -31.55
CA SER A 20 -19.23 -29.04 -30.63
C SER A 20 -19.33 -29.97 -29.44
N CYS A 21 -19.66 -29.41 -28.28
CA CYS A 21 -19.83 -30.15 -27.04
C CYS A 21 -21.02 -31.09 -27.14
N GLN A 22 -20.83 -32.36 -26.81
CA GLN A 22 -21.89 -33.37 -26.87
C GLN A 22 -23.00 -33.15 -25.84
N ALA A 23 -22.69 -32.45 -24.74
CA ALA A 23 -23.63 -32.23 -23.64
C ALA A 23 -24.47 -30.95 -23.77
N CYS A 24 -23.90 -29.87 -24.31
CA CYS A 24 -24.58 -28.56 -24.38
C CYS A 24 -24.54 -27.88 -25.75
N GLY A 25 -23.96 -28.52 -26.77
CA GLY A 25 -23.89 -27.98 -28.13
C GLY A 25 -22.93 -26.80 -28.33
N SER A 26 -22.26 -26.31 -27.27
CA SER A 26 -21.33 -25.18 -27.38
C SER A 26 -20.10 -25.52 -28.23
N LYS A 27 -19.60 -24.56 -29.01
CA LYS A 27 -18.36 -24.72 -29.78
C LYS A 27 -17.17 -24.99 -28.86
N LEU A 28 -16.31 -25.93 -29.25
CA LEU A 28 -15.15 -26.37 -28.46
C LEU A 28 -13.83 -25.68 -28.84
N LEU A 29 -13.80 -24.97 -29.97
CA LEU A 29 -12.73 -24.03 -30.28
C LEU A 29 -13.14 -22.62 -29.85
N LEU A 30 -12.31 -22.01 -29.00
CA LEU A 30 -12.43 -20.62 -28.62
C LEU A 30 -11.73 -19.73 -29.67
N SER A 31 -12.46 -18.74 -30.18
CA SER A 31 -11.99 -17.80 -31.22
C SER A 31 -11.37 -18.50 -32.44
N ASP A 32 -11.86 -19.70 -32.79
CA ASP A 32 -11.39 -20.52 -33.92
C ASP A 32 -9.89 -20.89 -33.88
N ARG A 33 -9.26 -20.75 -32.71
CA ARG A 33 -7.80 -20.88 -32.55
C ARG A 33 -7.41 -21.75 -31.37
N PHE A 34 -8.16 -21.68 -30.28
CA PHE A 34 -7.75 -22.29 -29.01
C PHE A 34 -8.65 -23.46 -28.64
N ARG A 35 -8.06 -24.66 -28.53
CA ARG A 35 -8.74 -25.83 -27.97
C ARG A 35 -8.43 -25.95 -26.50
N ILE A 36 -9.47 -25.93 -25.67
CA ILE A 36 -9.30 -26.09 -24.23
C ILE A 36 -9.09 -27.57 -23.90
N LEU A 37 -8.11 -27.87 -23.05
CA LEU A 37 -7.75 -29.24 -22.69
C LEU A 37 -8.38 -29.65 -21.36
N HIS A 38 -8.26 -28.81 -20.32
CA HIS A 38 -8.89 -29.00 -19.01
C HIS A 38 -8.80 -27.71 -18.17
N ALA A 39 -9.60 -27.64 -17.10
CA ALA A 39 -9.53 -26.58 -16.11
C ALA A 39 -8.29 -26.76 -15.21
N LEU A 40 -7.55 -25.67 -14.97
CA LEU A 40 -6.43 -25.60 -14.02
C LEU A 40 -6.87 -25.07 -12.65
N GLY A 41 -7.89 -24.21 -12.64
CA GLY A 41 -8.45 -23.66 -11.41
C GLY A 41 -9.68 -22.81 -11.70
N GLN A 42 -10.55 -22.70 -10.70
CA GLN A 42 -11.75 -21.87 -10.77
C GLN A 42 -11.86 -21.07 -9.47
N GLY A 43 -12.08 -19.76 -9.60
CA GLY A 43 -12.26 -18.84 -8.49
C GLY A 43 -13.53 -18.01 -8.65
N GLY A 44 -13.81 -17.13 -7.68
CA GLY A 44 -15.06 -16.35 -7.63
C GLY A 44 -15.27 -15.33 -8.76
N PHE A 45 -14.30 -15.11 -9.64
CA PHE A 45 -14.37 -14.09 -10.70
C PHE A 45 -13.85 -14.58 -12.07
N GLY A 46 -13.56 -15.87 -12.19
CA GLY A 46 -13.01 -16.42 -13.43
C GLY A 46 -12.57 -17.86 -13.32
N ALA A 47 -12.21 -18.42 -14.46
CA ALA A 47 -11.69 -19.76 -14.57
C ALA A 47 -10.42 -19.75 -15.43
N THR A 48 -9.43 -20.52 -15.00
CA THR A 48 -8.14 -20.67 -15.67
C THR A 48 -8.07 -22.05 -16.28
N PHE A 49 -7.69 -22.12 -17.55
CA PHE A 49 -7.66 -23.34 -18.33
C PHE A 49 -6.32 -23.55 -19.00
N LEU A 50 -5.93 -24.82 -19.16
CA LEU A 50 -4.90 -25.19 -20.11
C LEU A 50 -5.54 -25.31 -21.48
N ALA A 51 -4.93 -24.68 -22.48
CA ALA A 51 -5.38 -24.72 -23.86
C ALA A 51 -4.23 -24.96 -24.82
N ARG A 52 -4.57 -25.32 -26.05
CA ARG A 52 -3.66 -25.48 -27.16
C ARG A 52 -4.03 -24.49 -28.25
N ASN A 53 -3.05 -23.76 -28.78
CA ASN A 53 -3.27 -22.90 -29.93
C ASN A 53 -3.12 -23.72 -31.22
N GLU A 54 -4.23 -24.16 -31.81
CA GLU A 54 -4.27 -25.00 -33.01
C GLU A 54 -3.93 -24.21 -34.29
N SER A 55 -3.95 -22.87 -34.24
CA SER A 55 -3.61 -22.01 -35.38
C SER A 55 -2.11 -21.84 -35.64
N LEU A 56 -1.26 -22.22 -34.68
CA LEU A 56 0.21 -22.09 -34.80
C LEU A 56 0.87 -23.46 -35.08
N PRO A 57 1.97 -23.49 -35.87
CA PRO A 57 2.78 -24.70 -36.05
C PRO A 57 3.24 -25.28 -34.71
N GLY A 58 3.22 -26.61 -34.59
CA GLY A 58 3.57 -27.31 -33.35
C GLY A 58 2.51 -27.22 -32.24
N GLN A 59 1.42 -26.47 -32.47
CA GLN A 59 0.28 -26.33 -31.59
C GLN A 59 0.67 -26.11 -30.12
N PRO A 60 1.33 -24.99 -29.77
CA PRO A 60 1.86 -24.78 -28.44
C PRO A 60 0.75 -24.69 -27.38
N ASN A 61 1.08 -25.12 -26.16
CA ASN A 61 0.21 -24.95 -25.01
C ASN A 61 0.23 -23.50 -24.51
N CYS A 62 -0.91 -23.03 -24.02
CA CYS A 62 -1.10 -21.72 -23.42
C CYS A 62 -2.07 -21.81 -22.24
N VAL A 63 -2.07 -20.78 -21.40
CA VAL A 63 -3.02 -20.62 -20.31
C VAL A 63 -4.07 -19.62 -20.73
N ILE A 64 -5.35 -19.98 -20.60
CA ILE A 64 -6.47 -19.08 -20.87
C ILE A 64 -7.16 -18.75 -19.55
N LYS A 65 -7.20 -17.48 -19.20
CA LYS A 65 -7.99 -16.98 -18.08
C LYS A 65 -9.25 -16.34 -18.62
N GLN A 66 -10.39 -16.93 -18.27
CA GLN A 66 -11.70 -16.38 -18.55
C GLN A 66 -12.16 -15.56 -17.35
N LEU A 67 -12.45 -14.28 -17.56
CA LEU A 67 -13.13 -13.43 -16.59
C LEU A 67 -14.64 -13.68 -16.71
N ARG A 68 -15.30 -14.00 -15.59
CA ARG A 68 -16.73 -14.31 -15.54
C ARG A 68 -17.45 -13.28 -14.66
N PRO A 69 -17.96 -12.17 -15.21
CA PRO A 69 -18.70 -11.17 -14.45
C PRO A 69 -19.96 -11.79 -13.83
N THR A 70 -20.22 -11.51 -12.54
CA THR A 70 -21.36 -12.08 -11.82
C THR A 70 -22.69 -11.38 -12.15
N ALA A 71 -22.61 -10.17 -12.71
CA ALA A 71 -23.76 -9.38 -13.12
C ALA A 71 -23.59 -8.94 -14.58
N THR A 72 -24.69 -9.01 -15.34
CA THR A 72 -24.75 -8.67 -16.77
C THR A 72 -25.20 -7.23 -17.01
N ALA A 73 -25.37 -6.43 -15.96
CA ALA A 73 -25.77 -5.04 -16.08
C ALA A 73 -24.73 -4.26 -16.92
N PRO A 74 -25.15 -3.43 -17.90
CA PRO A 74 -24.24 -2.80 -18.86
C PRO A 74 -23.09 -2.01 -18.22
N HIS A 75 -23.35 -1.33 -17.10
CA HIS A 75 -22.33 -0.58 -16.36
C HIS A 75 -21.30 -1.48 -15.66
N ILE A 76 -21.71 -2.66 -15.20
CA ILE A 76 -20.81 -3.66 -14.59
C ILE A 76 -19.96 -4.31 -15.67
N LEU A 77 -20.54 -4.64 -16.83
CA LEU A 77 -19.79 -5.17 -17.97
C LEU A 77 -18.78 -4.17 -18.52
N GLN A 78 -19.13 -2.88 -18.61
CA GLN A 78 -18.17 -1.84 -19.01
C GLN A 78 -17.03 -1.73 -18.00
N MET A 79 -17.33 -1.74 -16.71
CA MET A 79 -16.30 -1.73 -15.68
C MET A 79 -15.41 -2.99 -15.76
N ALA A 80 -15.97 -4.16 -16.00
CA ALA A 80 -15.21 -5.40 -16.19
C ALA A 80 -14.29 -5.33 -17.42
N ARG A 81 -14.75 -4.72 -18.51
CA ARG A 81 -13.95 -4.46 -19.72
C ARG A 81 -12.76 -3.54 -19.43
N ASP A 82 -13.00 -2.39 -18.80
CA ASP A 82 -11.92 -1.44 -18.44
C ASP A 82 -10.87 -2.10 -17.53
N LEU A 83 -11.33 -2.94 -16.62
CA LEU A 83 -10.52 -3.71 -15.69
C LEU A 83 -9.67 -4.77 -16.41
N PHE A 84 -10.27 -5.51 -17.34
CA PHE A 84 -9.63 -6.51 -18.17
C PHE A 84 -8.55 -5.91 -19.10
N GLU A 85 -8.87 -4.82 -19.80
CA GLU A 85 -7.93 -4.14 -20.69
C GLU A 85 -6.69 -3.62 -19.95
N ARG A 86 -6.87 -3.17 -18.69
CA ARG A 86 -5.75 -2.77 -17.83
C ARG A 86 -4.90 -3.95 -17.38
N GLU A 87 -5.48 -5.12 -17.17
CA GLU A 87 -4.70 -6.34 -16.89
C GLU A 87 -3.82 -6.68 -18.09
N ALA A 88 -4.43 -6.73 -19.28
CA ALA A 88 -3.74 -6.98 -20.53
C ALA A 88 -2.61 -5.96 -20.76
N GLY A 89 -2.89 -4.66 -20.58
CA GLY A 89 -1.88 -3.60 -20.70
C GLY A 89 -0.76 -3.72 -19.66
N THR A 90 -1.07 -4.14 -18.44
CA THR A 90 -0.08 -4.38 -17.38
C THR A 90 0.84 -5.54 -17.76
N LEU A 91 0.26 -6.69 -18.14
CA LEU A 91 1.00 -7.88 -18.56
C LEU A 91 1.83 -7.63 -19.82
N GLY A 92 1.31 -6.86 -20.78
CA GLY A 92 2.06 -6.45 -21.96
C GLY A 92 3.31 -5.63 -21.63
N ARG A 93 3.24 -4.79 -20.57
CA ARG A 93 4.37 -3.97 -20.13
C ARG A 93 5.45 -4.75 -19.37
N ILE A 94 5.07 -5.73 -18.55
CA ILE A 94 6.00 -6.48 -17.68
C ILE A 94 6.39 -7.86 -18.23
N GLY A 95 5.72 -8.32 -19.29
CA GLY A 95 5.86 -9.67 -19.85
C GLY A 95 7.17 -9.94 -20.59
N ASN A 96 8.05 -8.94 -20.73
CA ASN A 96 9.39 -9.13 -21.33
C ASN A 96 10.43 -9.65 -20.31
N HIS A 97 9.98 -10.25 -19.20
CA HIS A 97 10.83 -10.79 -18.16
C HIS A 97 10.73 -12.32 -18.15
N PRO A 98 11.86 -13.08 -18.17
CA PRO A 98 11.84 -14.54 -18.34
C PRO A 98 11.20 -15.33 -17.18
N GLN A 99 10.89 -14.65 -16.07
CA GLN A 99 10.26 -15.20 -14.87
C GLN A 99 8.85 -14.61 -14.63
N ILE A 100 8.25 -14.01 -15.66
CA ILE A 100 6.87 -13.54 -15.70
C ILE A 100 6.26 -14.09 -17.00
N PRO A 101 5.10 -14.74 -16.98
CA PRO A 101 4.48 -15.26 -18.19
C PRO A 101 4.18 -14.15 -19.20
N GLN A 102 4.54 -14.39 -20.47
CA GLN A 102 4.21 -13.45 -21.54
C GLN A 102 2.70 -13.45 -21.82
N LEU A 103 2.12 -12.27 -22.07
CA LEU A 103 0.81 -12.14 -22.68
C LEU A 103 0.91 -12.46 -24.18
N LEU A 104 0.20 -13.50 -24.62
CA LEU A 104 0.19 -13.95 -26.02
C LEU A 104 -0.96 -13.33 -26.80
N ASP A 105 -2.10 -13.14 -26.16
CA ASP A 105 -3.31 -12.57 -26.77
C ASP A 105 -4.29 -12.10 -25.69
N TYR A 106 -5.22 -11.23 -26.05
CA TYR A 106 -6.38 -10.91 -25.23
C TYR A 106 -7.55 -10.51 -26.10
N PHE A 107 -8.75 -10.98 -25.78
CA PHE A 107 -9.94 -10.68 -26.58
C PHE A 107 -11.23 -10.82 -25.78
N GLU A 108 -12.29 -10.21 -26.30
CA GLU A 108 -13.66 -10.37 -25.86
C GLU A 108 -14.42 -11.25 -26.86
N ALA A 109 -15.13 -12.26 -26.38
CA ALA A 109 -15.99 -13.11 -27.20
C ALA A 109 -17.27 -13.44 -26.45
N ASN A 110 -18.44 -13.21 -27.06
CA ASN A 110 -19.76 -13.43 -26.43
C ASN A 110 -19.92 -12.71 -25.08
N GLN A 111 -19.41 -11.46 -24.96
CA GLN A 111 -19.40 -10.67 -23.72
C GLN A 111 -18.58 -11.28 -22.56
N GLU A 112 -17.74 -12.27 -22.86
CA GLU A 112 -16.79 -12.86 -21.94
C GLU A 112 -15.37 -12.41 -22.30
N PHE A 113 -14.51 -12.26 -21.30
CA PHE A 113 -13.18 -11.68 -21.46
C PHE A 113 -12.09 -12.74 -21.26
N TYR A 114 -11.12 -12.82 -22.18
CA TYR A 114 -10.12 -13.88 -22.21
C TYR A 114 -8.70 -13.32 -22.28
N LEU A 115 -7.86 -13.65 -21.30
CA LEU A 115 -6.41 -13.42 -21.36
C LEU A 115 -5.70 -14.72 -21.74
N VAL A 116 -4.86 -14.68 -22.77
CA VAL A 116 -4.04 -15.81 -23.20
C VAL A 116 -2.60 -15.54 -22.81
N GLN A 117 -2.04 -16.42 -21.98
CA GLN A 117 -0.69 -16.29 -21.43
C GLN A 117 0.16 -17.52 -21.79
N GLU A 118 1.47 -17.34 -21.74
CA GLU A 118 2.44 -18.44 -21.82
C GLU A 118 2.12 -19.52 -20.78
N TYR A 119 2.17 -20.79 -21.21
CA TYR A 119 2.08 -21.91 -20.28
C TYR A 119 3.43 -22.22 -19.65
N ILE A 120 3.48 -22.19 -18.32
CA ILE A 120 4.67 -22.51 -17.54
C ILE A 120 4.56 -23.95 -17.04
N SER A 121 5.35 -24.84 -17.63
CA SER A 121 5.47 -26.23 -17.16
C SER A 121 6.28 -26.27 -15.86
N GLY A 122 5.66 -26.72 -14.77
CA GLY A 122 6.28 -26.75 -13.45
C GLY A 122 5.31 -27.07 -12.32
N ALA A 123 5.84 -27.21 -11.11
CA ALA A 123 5.04 -27.33 -9.90
C ALA A 123 4.93 -25.97 -9.21
N THR A 124 3.76 -25.65 -8.66
CA THR A 124 3.63 -24.51 -7.74
C THR A 124 4.38 -24.80 -6.43
N LEU A 125 4.86 -23.77 -5.74
CA LEU A 125 5.48 -23.95 -4.42
C LEU A 125 4.51 -24.59 -3.41
N GLN A 126 3.20 -24.36 -3.57
CA GLN A 126 2.20 -25.05 -2.76
C GLN A 126 2.24 -26.57 -2.96
N GLN A 127 2.35 -27.02 -4.21
CA GLN A 127 2.48 -28.44 -4.55
C GLN A 127 3.82 -29.01 -4.11
N GLU A 128 4.91 -28.24 -4.21
CA GLU A 128 6.22 -28.66 -3.69
C GLU A 128 6.17 -28.93 -2.18
N VAL A 129 5.63 -28.01 -1.39
CA VAL A 129 5.50 -28.21 0.08
C VAL A 129 4.63 -29.42 0.39
N LYS A 130 3.54 -29.63 -0.36
CA LYS A 130 2.67 -30.80 -0.18
C LYS A 130 3.38 -32.13 -0.49
N ARG A 131 4.32 -32.14 -1.43
CA ARG A 131 5.04 -33.34 -1.87
C ARG A 131 6.30 -33.61 -1.07
N GLU A 132 7.08 -32.58 -0.80
CA GLU A 132 8.44 -32.66 -0.24
C GLU A 132 8.52 -32.22 1.22
N GLY A 133 7.45 -31.64 1.77
CA GLY A 133 7.41 -31.07 3.11
C GLY A 133 7.91 -29.64 3.17
N THR A 134 8.14 -29.16 4.40
CA THR A 134 8.52 -27.78 4.69
C THR A 134 9.96 -27.48 4.27
N PHE A 135 10.25 -26.21 4.06
CA PHE A 135 11.56 -25.73 3.65
C PHE A 135 12.38 -25.36 4.89
N GLY A 136 13.65 -25.73 4.89
CA GLY A 136 14.61 -25.19 5.87
C GLY A 136 15.00 -23.74 5.55
N GLU A 137 15.57 -23.05 6.53
CA GLU A 137 15.98 -21.64 6.42
C GLU A 137 16.80 -21.33 5.16
N LEU A 138 17.81 -22.16 4.85
CA LEU A 138 18.65 -21.97 3.65
C LEU A 138 17.84 -22.02 2.34
N LYS A 139 16.85 -22.93 2.25
CA LYS A 139 15.99 -23.05 1.06
C LYS A 139 15.06 -21.84 0.95
N VAL A 140 14.57 -21.32 2.07
CA VAL A 140 13.74 -20.10 2.10
C VAL A 140 14.56 -18.83 1.77
N LYS A 141 15.80 -18.72 2.26
CA LYS A 141 16.72 -17.64 1.87
C LYS A 141 17.00 -17.64 0.38
N ARG A 142 17.29 -18.81 -0.22
CA ARG A 142 17.45 -18.95 -1.68
C ARG A 142 16.19 -18.55 -2.45
N PHE A 143 15.02 -18.96 -1.96
CA PHE A 143 13.73 -18.55 -2.50
C PHE A 143 13.57 -17.01 -2.49
N LEU A 144 13.91 -16.35 -1.38
CA LEU A 144 13.88 -14.89 -1.28
C LEU A 144 14.86 -14.23 -2.27
N SER A 145 16.11 -14.70 -2.32
CA SER A 145 17.12 -14.18 -3.25
C SER A 145 16.71 -14.30 -4.71
N GLU A 146 15.90 -15.30 -5.06
CA GLU A 146 15.37 -15.47 -6.41
C GLU A 146 14.14 -14.61 -6.70
N LEU A 147 13.22 -14.46 -5.74
CA LEU A 147 11.96 -13.73 -5.97
C LEU A 147 12.10 -12.20 -5.81
N LEU A 148 12.96 -11.73 -4.92
CA LEU A 148 13.13 -10.29 -4.65
C LEU A 148 13.55 -9.49 -5.90
N PRO A 149 14.46 -9.97 -6.77
CA PRO A 149 14.76 -9.31 -8.05
C PRO A 149 13.55 -9.23 -8.99
N ILE A 150 12.71 -10.27 -9.03
CA ILE A 150 11.47 -10.28 -9.82
C ILE A 150 10.52 -9.18 -9.30
N LEU A 151 10.33 -9.10 -7.97
CA LEU A 151 9.49 -8.06 -7.38
C LEU A 151 10.05 -6.65 -7.59
N GLN A 152 11.37 -6.49 -7.53
CA GLN A 152 12.01 -5.20 -7.85
C GLN A 152 11.70 -4.78 -9.30
N TYR A 153 11.77 -5.70 -10.26
CA TYR A 153 11.41 -5.44 -11.66
C TYR A 153 9.93 -5.07 -11.79
N VAL A 154 9.02 -5.80 -11.14
CA VAL A 154 7.59 -5.50 -11.15
C VAL A 154 7.31 -4.10 -10.57
N HIS A 155 7.91 -3.77 -9.43
CA HIS A 155 7.73 -2.49 -8.75
C HIS A 155 8.35 -1.32 -9.52
N SER A 156 9.46 -1.53 -10.23
CA SER A 156 10.07 -0.48 -11.09
C SER A 156 9.18 -0.11 -12.28
N HIS A 157 8.32 -1.03 -12.73
CA HIS A 157 7.29 -0.78 -13.74
C HIS A 157 5.98 -0.24 -13.13
N GLN A 158 6.01 0.19 -11.86
CA GLN A 158 4.86 0.74 -11.14
C GLN A 158 3.68 -0.24 -11.02
N VAL A 159 3.99 -1.53 -10.90
CA VAL A 159 3.00 -2.60 -10.71
C VAL A 159 3.09 -3.09 -9.26
N ILE A 160 1.94 -3.37 -8.65
CA ILE A 160 1.84 -4.09 -7.37
C ILE A 160 1.16 -5.42 -7.68
N HIS A 161 1.76 -6.53 -7.27
CA HIS A 161 1.29 -7.88 -7.59
C HIS A 161 -0.01 -8.24 -6.87
N ARG A 162 -0.08 -7.95 -5.56
CA ARG A 162 -1.25 -8.10 -4.66
C ARG A 162 -1.71 -9.52 -4.33
N ASP A 163 -1.26 -10.54 -5.04
CA ASP A 163 -1.61 -11.94 -4.73
C ASP A 163 -0.37 -12.85 -4.67
N ILE A 164 0.69 -12.39 -3.99
CA ILE A 164 1.88 -13.22 -3.75
C ILE A 164 1.52 -14.30 -2.73
N LYS A 165 1.62 -15.56 -3.16
CA LYS A 165 1.36 -16.76 -2.35
C LYS A 165 1.99 -17.99 -3.01
N PRO A 166 2.18 -19.11 -2.29
CA PRO A 166 2.77 -20.34 -2.83
C PRO A 166 2.08 -20.89 -4.09
N ALA A 167 0.77 -20.68 -4.24
CA ALA A 167 0.02 -21.13 -5.42
C ALA A 167 0.32 -20.32 -6.70
N ASN A 168 0.82 -19.09 -6.56
CA ASN A 168 1.11 -18.17 -7.67
C ASN A 168 2.62 -18.11 -7.99
N LEU A 169 3.38 -19.10 -7.55
CA LEU A 169 4.83 -19.20 -7.75
C LEU A 169 5.12 -20.60 -8.29
N ILE A 170 5.53 -20.69 -9.54
CA ILE A 170 5.85 -21.97 -10.19
C ILE A 170 7.37 -22.15 -10.23
N ARG A 171 7.86 -23.33 -9.86
CA ARG A 171 9.20 -23.78 -10.25
C ARG A 171 9.12 -24.44 -11.61
N ARG A 172 9.70 -23.77 -12.60
CA ARG A 172 9.70 -24.22 -13.99
C ARG A 172 10.59 -25.45 -14.16
N SER A 173 10.07 -26.48 -14.83
CA SER A 173 10.70 -27.81 -14.85
C SER A 173 12.03 -27.87 -15.61
N HIS A 174 12.25 -27.01 -16.61
CA HIS A 174 13.40 -27.15 -17.50
C HIS A 174 14.68 -26.48 -16.98
N ASP A 175 14.56 -25.43 -16.15
CA ASP A 175 15.69 -24.67 -15.59
C ASP A 175 15.62 -24.48 -14.08
N CYS A 176 14.59 -25.02 -13.42
CA CYS A 176 14.36 -24.91 -12.00
C CYS A 176 14.28 -23.46 -11.50
N LYS A 177 13.82 -22.51 -12.32
CA LYS A 177 13.62 -21.11 -11.92
C LYS A 177 12.20 -20.81 -11.45
N LEU A 178 12.06 -19.85 -10.53
CA LEU A 178 10.78 -19.25 -10.10
C LEU A 178 10.19 -18.48 -11.27
N VAL A 179 8.90 -18.66 -11.45
CA VAL A 179 8.06 -17.84 -12.31
C VAL A 179 6.91 -17.32 -11.45
N LEU A 180 6.76 -15.99 -11.40
CA LEU A 180 5.67 -15.32 -10.71
C LEU A 180 4.49 -15.23 -11.67
N ILE A 181 3.39 -15.88 -11.33
CA ILE A 181 2.16 -15.90 -12.14
C ILE A 181 1.05 -15.10 -11.45
N ASP A 182 -0.03 -14.83 -12.18
CA ASP A 182 -1.28 -14.29 -11.61
C ASP A 182 -1.15 -12.90 -10.97
N PHE A 183 -0.82 -11.91 -11.80
CA PHE A 183 -0.80 -10.50 -11.42
C PHE A 183 -2.21 -9.99 -11.08
N GLY A 184 -2.49 -9.74 -9.80
CA GLY A 184 -3.77 -9.24 -9.28
C GLY A 184 -4.06 -7.76 -9.59
N ALA A 185 -3.57 -7.24 -10.72
CA ALA A 185 -3.52 -5.83 -11.07
C ALA A 185 -4.90 -5.14 -11.17
N VAL A 186 -5.95 -5.93 -11.39
CA VAL A 186 -7.30 -5.48 -11.75
C VAL A 186 -8.16 -5.00 -10.57
N LYS A 187 -7.70 -5.15 -9.34
CA LYS A 187 -8.59 -5.00 -8.17
C LYS A 187 -8.89 -3.57 -7.70
N ASN A 188 -8.37 -2.52 -8.34
CA ASN A 188 -8.23 -1.20 -7.71
C ASN A 188 -9.20 -0.07 -8.11
N GLN A 189 -10.19 -0.26 -8.98
CA GLN A 189 -11.08 0.86 -9.36
C GLN A 189 -12.57 0.53 -9.46
N VAL A 190 -13.13 -0.14 -8.46
CA VAL A 190 -14.59 -0.11 -8.23
C VAL A 190 -15.02 1.17 -7.47
N ASN A 191 -14.08 2.03 -7.06
CA ASN A 191 -14.36 3.23 -6.27
C ASN A 191 -13.93 4.52 -6.99
N ALA A 192 -14.64 4.85 -8.08
CA ALA A 192 -14.71 6.24 -8.57
C ALA A 192 -15.98 6.56 -9.38
N VAL A 193 -16.79 5.57 -9.78
CA VAL A 193 -18.01 5.84 -10.56
C VAL A 193 -19.22 5.21 -9.85
N ASN A 194 -20.05 6.08 -9.27
CA ASN A 194 -21.44 5.85 -8.87
C ASN A 194 -21.74 4.59 -8.02
N ALA A 195 -21.50 4.71 -6.71
CA ALA A 195 -22.05 3.80 -5.70
C ALA A 195 -23.49 4.21 -5.33
N SER A 196 -24.46 3.87 -6.18
CA SER A 196 -25.88 3.86 -5.82
C SER A 196 -26.41 2.43 -5.90
N LEU A 197 -26.92 1.96 -4.75
CA LEU A 197 -27.82 0.83 -4.51
C LEU A 197 -27.28 -0.63 -4.60
N SER A 198 -27.41 -1.30 -3.44
CA SER A 198 -27.69 -2.71 -3.14
C SER A 198 -26.90 -3.89 -3.74
N GLU A 199 -26.11 -3.76 -4.82
CA GLU A 199 -25.52 -4.93 -5.51
C GLU A 199 -23.97 -4.98 -5.46
N GLN A 200 -23.36 -4.30 -4.48
CA GLN A 200 -21.89 -4.19 -4.39
C GLN A 200 -21.17 -5.43 -3.81
N THR A 201 -21.91 -6.41 -3.28
CA THR A 201 -21.32 -7.61 -2.64
C THR A 201 -20.60 -8.54 -3.62
N ALA A 202 -20.95 -8.52 -4.91
CA ALA A 202 -20.31 -9.36 -5.93
C ALA A 202 -18.85 -8.92 -6.23
N LEU A 203 -18.55 -7.62 -6.12
CA LEU A 203 -17.23 -7.03 -6.42
C LEU A 203 -16.38 -6.75 -5.18
N THR A 204 -16.95 -6.71 -3.98
CA THR A 204 -16.18 -6.48 -2.73
C THR A 204 -15.37 -7.70 -2.31
N SER A 205 -15.86 -8.91 -2.60
CA SER A 205 -15.15 -10.18 -2.37
C SER A 205 -13.89 -10.31 -3.24
N TYR A 206 -13.89 -9.63 -4.38
CA TYR A 206 -12.85 -9.67 -5.41
C TYR A 206 -11.62 -8.83 -5.07
N ALA A 207 -11.81 -7.82 -4.23
CA ALA A 207 -10.88 -6.72 -4.01
C ALA A 207 -9.79 -7.08 -2.96
N ILE A 208 -10.08 -8.09 -2.14
CA ILE A 208 -9.24 -8.59 -1.06
C ILE A 208 -8.34 -9.68 -1.65
N GLY A 209 -7.02 -9.62 -1.42
CA GLY A 209 -6.10 -10.71 -1.80
C GLY A 209 -6.50 -12.04 -1.17
N THR A 210 -5.78 -13.13 -1.46
CA THR A 210 -6.11 -14.43 -0.86
C THR A 210 -6.13 -14.32 0.68
N PRO A 211 -7.24 -14.69 1.36
CA PRO A 211 -7.38 -14.39 2.78
C PRO A 211 -6.27 -15.10 3.59
N GLY A 212 -5.60 -14.36 4.47
CA GLY A 212 -4.44 -14.82 5.26
C GLY A 212 -3.07 -14.36 4.74
N PHE A 213 -2.92 -14.08 3.43
CA PHE A 213 -1.65 -13.57 2.88
C PHE A 213 -1.62 -12.05 2.71
N ALA A 214 -2.80 -11.45 2.51
CA ALA A 214 -2.93 -10.01 2.29
C ALA A 214 -2.73 -9.21 3.59
N PRO A 215 -1.92 -8.13 3.57
CA PRO A 215 -1.80 -7.23 4.72
C PRO A 215 -3.02 -6.32 4.90
N PRO A 216 -3.19 -5.69 6.08
CA PRO A 216 -4.39 -4.92 6.39
C PRO A 216 -4.64 -3.74 5.45
N GLU A 217 -3.61 -3.03 4.98
CA GLU A 217 -3.78 -1.93 4.03
C GLU A 217 -4.29 -2.39 2.65
N GLN A 218 -3.94 -3.61 2.25
CA GLN A 218 -4.48 -4.22 1.04
C GLN A 218 -5.93 -4.65 1.24
N MET A 219 -6.27 -5.21 2.42
CA MET A 219 -7.66 -5.51 2.78
C MET A 219 -8.53 -4.24 2.86
N ALA A 220 -7.92 -3.09 3.17
CA ALA A 220 -8.54 -1.77 3.12
C ALA A 220 -8.58 -1.13 1.71
N MET A 221 -8.25 -1.89 0.66
CA MET A 221 -8.24 -1.45 -0.74
C MET A 221 -7.23 -0.35 -1.06
N ARG A 222 -6.11 -0.31 -0.33
CA ARG A 222 -5.01 0.65 -0.52
C ARG A 222 -3.67 -0.08 -0.54
N PRO A 223 -3.46 -1.03 -1.47
CA PRO A 223 -2.19 -1.72 -1.56
C PRO A 223 -1.07 -0.74 -1.92
N VAL A 224 0.09 -0.96 -1.33
CA VAL A 224 1.35 -0.28 -1.62
C VAL A 224 2.41 -1.33 -2.02
N TYR A 225 3.57 -0.92 -2.51
CA TYR A 225 4.65 -1.87 -2.84
C TYR A 225 5.06 -2.73 -1.64
N ALA A 226 5.08 -2.14 -0.44
CA ALA A 226 5.33 -2.85 0.81
C ALA A 226 4.25 -3.90 1.17
N SER A 227 3.08 -3.87 0.50
CA SER A 227 2.05 -4.90 0.68
C SER A 227 2.49 -6.25 0.07
N ASP A 228 3.17 -6.22 -1.07
CA ASP A 228 3.77 -7.41 -1.69
C ASP A 228 4.87 -8.00 -0.80
N LEU A 229 5.67 -7.14 -0.16
CA LEU A 229 6.74 -7.57 0.74
C LEU A 229 6.21 -8.27 2.00
N TYR A 230 5.07 -7.82 2.52
CA TYR A 230 4.38 -8.54 3.59
C TYR A 230 3.86 -9.90 3.12
N ALA A 231 3.18 -9.95 1.98
CA ALA A 231 2.67 -11.20 1.43
C ALA A 231 3.78 -12.21 1.13
N LEU A 232 4.95 -11.71 0.71
CA LEU A 232 6.18 -12.51 0.60
C LEU A 232 6.66 -13.01 1.97
N GLY A 233 6.65 -12.18 3.00
CA GLY A 233 6.96 -12.60 4.38
C GLY A 233 6.04 -13.73 4.85
N VAL A 234 4.73 -13.59 4.64
CA VAL A 234 3.74 -14.65 4.98
C VAL A 234 4.00 -15.91 4.16
N THR A 235 4.38 -15.77 2.89
CA THR A 235 4.79 -16.89 2.03
C THR A 235 6.01 -17.61 2.61
N CYS A 236 7.02 -16.90 3.12
CA CYS A 236 8.16 -17.51 3.81
C CYS A 236 7.71 -18.31 5.05
N ILE A 237 6.80 -17.76 5.85
CA ILE A 237 6.26 -18.48 7.02
C ILE A 237 5.52 -19.76 6.60
N TYR A 238 4.71 -19.70 5.53
CA TYR A 238 4.08 -20.88 4.98
C TYR A 238 5.12 -21.92 4.54
N LEU A 239 6.19 -21.52 3.85
CA LEU A 239 7.22 -22.45 3.39
C LEU A 239 7.95 -23.12 4.58
N LEU A 240 8.17 -22.38 5.66
CA LEU A 240 8.83 -22.87 6.88
C LEU A 240 7.95 -23.84 7.69
N ILE A 241 6.64 -23.56 7.79
CA ILE A 241 5.74 -24.27 8.73
C ILE A 241 4.83 -25.28 8.01
N GLY A 242 4.52 -25.06 6.73
CA GLY A 242 3.63 -25.90 5.93
C GLY A 242 2.14 -25.73 6.26
N LYS A 243 1.77 -24.78 7.11
CA LYS A 243 0.39 -24.47 7.50
C LYS A 243 -0.13 -23.23 6.78
N SER A 244 -1.42 -23.21 6.49
CA SER A 244 -2.09 -22.02 5.96
C SER A 244 -1.97 -20.87 6.98
N PRO A 245 -1.75 -19.61 6.53
CA PRO A 245 -1.68 -18.46 7.44
C PRO A 245 -2.96 -18.22 8.27
N LYS A 246 -4.09 -18.81 7.86
CA LYS A 246 -5.35 -18.77 8.61
C LYS A 246 -5.36 -19.68 9.84
N ASP A 247 -4.51 -20.71 9.82
CA ASP A 247 -4.40 -21.72 10.88
C ASP A 247 -3.27 -21.38 11.87
N LEU A 248 -2.73 -20.15 11.77
CA LEU A 248 -1.71 -19.61 12.65
C LEU A 248 -2.34 -18.61 13.62
N ASP A 249 -1.76 -18.50 14.80
CA ASP A 249 -2.21 -17.56 15.83
C ASP A 249 -1.82 -16.13 15.48
N TYR A 250 -2.66 -15.18 15.89
CA TYR A 250 -2.41 -13.74 15.78
C TYR A 250 -2.48 -13.11 17.16
N ASP A 251 -1.61 -12.14 17.42
CA ASP A 251 -1.69 -11.34 18.64
C ASP A 251 -2.95 -10.46 18.59
N PRO A 252 -3.87 -10.57 19.56
CA PRO A 252 -5.13 -9.84 19.54
C PRO A 252 -4.98 -8.33 19.79
N ALA A 253 -3.87 -7.89 20.39
CA ALA A 253 -3.60 -6.48 20.69
C ALA A 253 -2.89 -5.79 19.52
N THR A 254 -1.91 -6.45 18.90
CA THR A 254 -1.08 -5.86 17.83
C THR A 254 -1.52 -6.27 16.43
N GLY A 255 -2.22 -7.41 16.28
CA GLY A 255 -2.57 -8.01 15.01
C GLY A 255 -1.40 -8.74 14.32
N GLU A 256 -0.27 -8.92 15.01
CA GLU A 256 0.92 -9.55 14.46
C GLU A 256 0.77 -11.08 14.38
N LEU A 257 1.35 -11.67 13.33
CA LEU A 257 1.38 -13.12 13.13
C LEU A 257 2.33 -13.79 14.13
N VAL A 258 1.84 -14.73 14.93
CA VAL A 258 2.64 -15.45 15.93
C VAL A 258 3.19 -16.74 15.32
N TRP A 259 4.35 -16.64 14.68
CA TRP A 259 4.98 -17.75 13.95
C TRP A 259 6.22 -18.35 14.63
N GLN A 260 6.96 -17.56 15.41
CA GLN A 260 8.27 -17.97 15.98
C GLN A 260 8.20 -19.16 16.94
N LYS A 261 7.03 -19.42 17.54
CA LYS A 261 6.84 -20.58 18.43
C LYS A 261 6.83 -21.92 17.68
N GLN A 262 6.62 -21.90 16.37
CA GLN A 262 6.41 -23.09 15.55
C GLN A 262 7.60 -23.45 14.65
N VAL A 263 8.62 -22.58 14.56
CA VAL A 263 9.81 -22.81 13.72
C VAL A 263 11.04 -22.23 14.38
N GLN A 264 12.16 -22.95 14.31
CA GLN A 264 13.47 -22.44 14.68
C GLN A 264 14.20 -21.92 13.43
N VAL A 265 14.67 -20.67 13.51
CA VAL A 265 15.51 -20.02 12.51
C VAL A 265 16.56 -19.18 13.24
N SER A 266 17.62 -18.78 12.54
CA SER A 266 18.63 -17.87 13.09
C SER A 266 18.02 -16.55 13.57
N ASP A 267 18.61 -15.94 14.60
CA ASP A 267 18.17 -14.65 15.14
C ASP A 267 18.19 -13.54 14.07
N HIS A 268 19.16 -13.62 13.16
CA HIS A 268 19.27 -12.69 12.05
C HIS A 268 18.10 -12.84 11.09
N PHE A 269 17.84 -14.05 10.62
CA PHE A 269 16.72 -14.29 9.71
C PHE A 269 15.36 -14.01 10.38
N ALA A 270 15.24 -14.28 11.68
CA ALA A 270 14.05 -13.93 12.44
C ALA A 270 13.79 -12.41 12.49
N LYS A 271 14.83 -11.58 12.55
CA LYS A 271 14.72 -10.12 12.46
C LYS A 271 14.22 -9.68 11.09
N VAL A 272 14.76 -10.27 10.01
CA VAL A 272 14.32 -9.99 8.64
C VAL A 272 12.85 -10.34 8.46
N LEU A 273 12.43 -11.56 8.84
CA LEU A 273 11.04 -12.00 8.71
C LEU A 273 10.07 -11.15 9.54
N ARG A 274 10.44 -10.77 10.77
CA ARG A 274 9.61 -9.84 11.58
C ARG A 274 9.42 -8.50 10.87
N LYS A 275 10.49 -7.90 10.34
CA LYS A 275 10.41 -6.62 9.63
C LYS A 275 9.63 -6.71 8.32
N MET A 276 9.61 -7.86 7.65
CA MET A 276 8.71 -8.11 6.51
C MET A 276 7.24 -8.18 6.93
N LEU A 277 6.97 -8.74 8.11
CA LEU A 277 5.64 -8.97 8.66
C LEU A 277 5.11 -7.82 9.54
N GLU A 278 5.80 -6.69 9.60
CA GLU A 278 5.36 -5.50 10.34
C GLU A 278 3.98 -5.05 9.86
N VAL A 279 3.03 -4.94 10.79
CA VAL A 279 1.66 -4.49 10.48
C VAL A 279 1.67 -3.03 10.03
N SER A 280 2.49 -2.20 10.67
CA SER A 280 2.69 -0.81 10.29
C SER A 280 3.52 -0.73 9.02
N VAL A 281 2.90 -0.28 7.92
CA VAL A 281 3.58 -0.04 6.64
C VAL A 281 4.83 0.84 6.82
N ARG A 282 4.82 1.79 7.77
CA ARG A 282 5.97 2.68 8.04
C ARG A 282 7.21 1.94 8.54
N HIS A 283 7.03 0.87 9.31
CA HIS A 283 8.14 0.13 9.92
C HIS A 283 8.54 -1.10 9.10
N ARG A 284 7.70 -1.49 8.15
CA ARG A 284 8.00 -2.54 7.18
C ARG A 284 9.11 -2.12 6.22
N TYR A 285 9.76 -3.09 5.60
CA TYR A 285 10.59 -2.84 4.42
C TYR A 285 9.83 -2.06 3.35
N GLN A 286 10.48 -1.06 2.75
CA GLN A 286 9.87 -0.23 1.69
C GLN A 286 10.23 -0.72 0.29
N SER A 287 11.26 -1.55 0.16
CA SER A 287 11.71 -2.08 -1.13
C SER A 287 12.32 -3.48 -1.01
N ALA A 288 12.27 -4.24 -2.11
CA ALA A 288 12.92 -5.55 -2.20
C ALA A 288 14.44 -5.49 -1.96
N ASN A 289 15.09 -4.37 -2.36
CA ASN A 289 16.52 -4.15 -2.14
C ASN A 289 16.90 -4.04 -0.66
N GLU A 290 16.04 -3.47 0.18
CA GLU A 290 16.33 -3.41 1.61
C GLU A 290 16.36 -4.81 2.23
N ILE A 291 15.47 -5.70 1.77
CA ILE A 291 15.44 -7.10 2.23
C ILE A 291 16.70 -7.83 1.75
N LEU A 292 17.08 -7.69 0.48
CA LEU A 292 18.31 -8.29 -0.06
C LEU A 292 19.54 -7.86 0.75
N ARG A 293 19.68 -6.55 1.02
CA ARG A 293 20.78 -6.02 1.83
C ARG A 293 20.80 -6.61 3.23
N ASP A 294 19.65 -6.65 3.91
CA ASP A 294 19.59 -7.18 5.26
C ASP A 294 19.86 -8.70 5.29
N LEU A 295 19.48 -9.46 4.25
CA LEU A 295 19.84 -10.88 4.11
C LEU A 295 21.37 -11.08 3.95
N ASP A 296 22.03 -10.25 3.13
CA ASP A 296 23.46 -10.37 2.84
C ASP A 296 24.38 -9.94 4.00
N MET A 297 23.86 -9.27 5.02
CA MET A 297 24.64 -8.82 6.20
C MET A 297 24.98 -9.94 7.20
N GLU A 298 24.43 -11.15 7.03
CA GLU A 298 24.62 -12.28 7.93
C GLU A 298 26.09 -12.70 8.15
N PRO A 299 26.94 -12.85 7.12
CA PRO A 299 28.34 -13.26 7.30
C PRO A 299 29.15 -12.23 8.11
N TYR A 300 28.79 -10.95 8.03
CA TYR A 300 29.45 -9.87 8.77
C TYR A 300 29.09 -9.91 10.26
N LEU A 301 27.84 -10.22 10.60
CA LEU A 301 27.38 -10.36 11.97
C LEU A 301 27.97 -11.61 12.65
N GLU A 302 28.08 -12.72 11.93
CA GLU A 302 28.76 -13.94 12.43
C GLU A 302 30.26 -13.71 12.66
N SER A 303 30.93 -12.97 11.76
CA SER A 303 32.33 -12.59 11.93
C SER A 303 32.55 -11.66 13.15
N LEU A 304 31.66 -10.69 13.36
CA LEU A 304 31.67 -9.84 14.54
C LEU A 304 31.40 -10.62 15.84
N ALA A 305 30.40 -11.50 15.85
CA ALA A 305 30.07 -12.34 17.01
C ALA A 305 31.21 -13.32 17.35
N SER A 306 31.85 -13.90 16.34
CA SER A 306 33.03 -14.75 16.50
C SER A 306 34.25 -13.97 17.00
N GLY A 307 34.44 -12.74 16.52
CA GLY A 307 35.49 -11.84 17.01
C GLY A 307 35.31 -11.41 18.46
N MET A 308 34.06 -11.22 18.91
CA MET A 308 33.73 -10.83 20.29
C MET A 308 33.84 -11.99 21.29
N THR A 309 33.64 -13.23 20.87
CA THR A 309 33.77 -14.42 21.73
C THR A 309 35.23 -14.83 21.98
N GLN A 310 36.17 -14.48 21.08
CA GLN A 310 37.60 -14.79 21.25
C GLN A 310 38.39 -13.85 22.18
N VAL A 311 37.79 -12.73 22.64
CA VAL A 311 38.49 -11.77 23.54
C VAL A 311 38.49 -12.24 25.02
N SER A 312 37.76 -13.30 25.36
CA SER A 312 37.49 -13.68 26.75
C SER A 312 38.28 -14.88 27.30
N ASN A 313 39.38 -15.30 26.67
CA ASN A 313 40.25 -16.33 27.26
C ASN A 313 41.72 -16.16 26.87
N LYS A 314 42.49 -15.45 27.71
CA LYS A 314 43.92 -15.72 27.89
C LYS A 314 44.21 -15.86 29.38
N PRO A 315 44.73 -17.00 29.86
CA PRO A 315 45.26 -17.11 31.21
C PRO A 315 46.64 -16.44 31.28
N ASN A 316 46.86 -15.70 32.36
CA ASN A 316 48.16 -15.17 32.75
C ASN A 316 49.19 -16.28 32.92
N SER A 317 50.32 -16.21 32.22
CA SER A 317 51.58 -16.79 32.70
C SER A 317 52.73 -15.81 32.51
N SER A 318 53.35 -15.49 33.64
CA SER A 318 54.56 -14.70 33.81
C SER A 318 55.80 -15.51 33.47
N GLY A 319 56.79 -14.88 32.83
CA GLY A 319 58.14 -15.45 32.68
C GLY A 319 59.14 -14.49 32.03
N HIS A 320 60.07 -13.98 32.84
CA HIS A 320 61.21 -13.14 32.46
C HIS A 320 62.14 -13.76 31.39
N LYS A 321 62.72 -12.91 30.51
CA LYS A 321 64.15 -12.57 30.51
C LYS A 321 64.49 -11.48 29.47
N ARG A 322 65.39 -10.58 29.87
CA ARG A 322 66.08 -9.55 29.06
C ARG A 322 67.28 -10.18 28.34
N GLY A 323 67.59 -9.67 27.15
CA GLY A 323 68.85 -9.87 26.42
C GLY A 323 68.97 -8.81 25.32
N ASP A 324 70.08 -8.07 25.34
CA ASP A 324 70.42 -6.85 24.59
C ASP A 324 70.86 -7.13 23.11
N PRO A 325 71.23 -6.13 22.27
CA PRO A 325 70.87 -6.08 20.85
C PRO A 325 72.06 -6.31 19.91
N SER A 326 71.78 -6.83 18.70
CA SER A 326 72.70 -6.67 17.57
C SER A 326 71.98 -6.80 16.23
N ILE A 327 72.29 -5.80 15.40
CA ILE A 327 71.86 -5.50 14.03
C ILE A 327 72.04 -6.68 13.07
N LEU A 328 71.07 -6.91 12.17
CA LEU A 328 71.26 -7.18 10.73
C LEU A 328 69.92 -7.14 9.98
N ASP A 329 69.74 -6.02 9.27
CA ASP A 329 69.13 -5.81 7.96
C ASP A 329 68.10 -6.83 7.41
N SER A 330 66.83 -6.43 7.34
CA SER A 330 65.85 -6.93 6.38
C SER A 330 64.75 -5.88 6.21
N GLN A 331 64.59 -5.38 4.99
CA GLN A 331 63.46 -4.53 4.59
C GLN A 331 62.14 -5.25 4.84
N ASP A 332 61.29 -4.70 5.70
CA ASP A 332 59.85 -4.93 5.64
C ASP A 332 59.08 -3.80 6.34
N THR A 333 58.43 -2.98 5.53
CA THR A 333 57.41 -2.03 5.97
C THR A 333 56.22 -2.79 6.56
N PRO A 334 55.68 -2.43 7.73
CA PRO A 334 54.51 -3.11 8.28
C PRO A 334 53.29 -2.82 7.40
N SER A 335 52.84 -3.85 6.68
CA SER A 335 51.56 -3.87 5.98
C SER A 335 50.43 -3.58 6.96
N ALA A 336 49.91 -2.37 6.90
CA ALA A 336 48.67 -1.97 7.58
C ALA A 336 47.53 -2.95 7.24
N SER A 337 46.81 -3.41 8.26
CA SER A 337 45.66 -4.31 8.13
C SER A 337 44.59 -3.72 7.19
N PRO A 338 43.72 -4.56 6.59
CA PRO A 338 42.63 -4.08 5.72
C PRO A 338 41.78 -2.98 6.40
N THR A 339 41.59 -3.11 7.71
CA THR A 339 40.89 -2.16 8.58
C THR A 339 41.62 -0.83 8.71
N ALA A 340 42.96 -0.83 8.78
CA ALA A 340 43.76 0.39 8.84
C ALA A 340 43.76 1.16 7.51
N ARG A 341 43.72 0.47 6.36
CA ARG A 341 43.59 1.11 5.03
C ARG A 341 42.21 1.72 4.82
N ALA A 342 41.16 1.07 5.30
CA ALA A 342 39.81 1.62 5.30
C ALA A 342 39.69 2.85 6.21
N ALA A 343 40.29 2.81 7.40
CA ALA A 343 40.30 3.96 8.32
C ALA A 343 41.10 5.17 7.77
N MET A 344 42.21 4.92 7.07
CA MET A 344 43.01 5.99 6.43
C MET A 344 42.29 6.62 5.23
N SER A 345 41.59 5.82 4.41
CA SER A 345 40.81 6.33 3.27
C SER A 345 39.54 7.09 3.68
N ILE A 346 38.96 6.77 4.85
CA ILE A 346 37.86 7.54 5.44
C ILE A 346 38.36 8.87 6.01
N ARG A 347 39.52 8.89 6.69
CA ARG A 347 40.14 10.13 7.19
C ARG A 347 40.61 11.08 6.08
N ALA A 348 41.08 10.53 4.95
CA ALA A 348 41.46 11.31 3.77
C ALA A 348 40.27 11.94 3.01
N ARG A 349 39.04 11.45 3.24
CA ARG A 349 37.81 12.02 2.63
C ARG A 349 37.19 13.16 3.44
N GLN A 350 37.57 13.32 4.71
CA GLN A 350 37.01 14.35 5.60
C GLN A 350 37.86 15.63 5.70
N THR A 351 38.97 15.72 4.98
CA THR A 351 39.95 16.83 5.09
C THR A 351 40.23 17.55 3.75
N ARG A 352 39.23 17.69 2.88
CA ARG A 352 39.30 18.66 1.76
C ARG A 352 38.37 19.86 2.02
N PRO A 353 38.90 21.08 2.21
CA PRO A 353 38.08 22.29 2.19
C PRO A 353 37.76 22.68 0.75
N GLU A 354 36.48 22.94 0.47
CA GLU A 354 36.01 23.59 -0.74
C GLU A 354 36.55 25.03 -0.80
N SER A 355 37.29 25.35 -1.85
CA SER A 355 37.47 26.73 -2.29
C SER A 355 37.70 26.75 -3.80
N THR A 356 36.78 27.38 -4.53
CA THR A 356 37.08 28.26 -5.68
C THR A 356 35.79 28.97 -6.10
N SER A 357 35.71 30.23 -5.72
CA SER A 357 34.83 31.26 -6.27
C SER A 357 35.29 31.69 -7.65
N LEU A 358 34.38 32.11 -8.54
CA LEU A 358 34.57 33.30 -9.38
C LEU A 358 33.21 33.93 -9.76
N GLN A 359 33.15 35.25 -9.60
CA GLN A 359 32.02 36.16 -9.73
C GLN A 359 31.79 36.64 -11.17
N SER A 360 30.54 36.98 -11.47
CA SER A 360 30.10 38.26 -12.09
C SER A 360 28.56 38.29 -12.01
N GLY A 361 27.81 39.37 -11.77
CA GLY A 361 28.04 40.78 -11.47
C GLY A 361 26.75 41.55 -11.78
N LEU A 362 26.27 42.39 -10.83
CA LEU A 362 25.37 43.57 -11.00
C LEU A 362 23.88 43.26 -11.34
N THR A 363 22.81 43.86 -10.76
CA THR A 363 22.47 45.18 -10.19
C THR A 363 21.28 44.96 -9.19
N ARG A 364 21.21 45.48 -7.95
CA ARG A 364 21.02 46.82 -7.32
C ARG A 364 19.57 47.39 -7.30
N SER A 365 19.13 47.71 -6.07
CA SER A 365 18.02 48.60 -5.62
C SER A 365 16.65 47.95 -5.37
N ARG A 366 15.87 48.27 -4.32
CA ARG A 366 15.94 49.32 -3.30
C ARG A 366 15.10 48.94 -2.07
N VAL A 367 15.54 49.48 -0.94
CA VAL A 367 14.99 49.49 0.43
C VAL A 367 13.66 50.27 0.51
N MET A 368 12.76 49.94 1.44
CA MET A 368 12.29 50.84 2.52
C MET A 368 11.38 50.13 3.53
N ALA A 369 11.76 50.28 4.80
CA ALA A 369 11.01 49.91 5.99
C ALA A 369 10.09 51.06 6.43
N ALA A 370 8.95 50.74 7.04
CA ALA A 370 8.31 51.59 8.04
C ALA A 370 7.50 50.74 9.01
N LYS A 371 7.72 51.00 10.31
CA LYS A 371 7.04 50.45 11.49
C LYS A 371 6.24 51.61 12.15
N PRO A 372 5.47 51.39 13.23
CA PRO A 372 4.01 51.55 13.23
C PRO A 372 3.51 52.76 14.06
N SER A 373 2.23 53.08 13.96
CA SER A 373 1.54 53.95 14.91
C SER A 373 0.38 53.22 15.60
N VAL A 374 0.32 53.42 16.91
CA VAL A 374 -0.58 52.80 17.89
C VAL A 374 -1.72 53.78 18.20
N SER A 375 -2.95 53.28 18.22
CA SER A 375 -4.05 53.70 19.10
C SER A 375 -5.15 52.65 18.94
N GLY A 376 -5.78 52.06 19.96
CA GLY A 376 -6.14 52.57 21.28
C GLY A 376 -7.64 52.30 21.41
N VAL A 377 -8.05 51.04 21.61
CA VAL A 377 -9.46 50.66 21.74
C VAL A 377 -9.86 50.79 23.21
N LYS A 378 -10.78 51.72 23.49
CA LYS A 378 -11.60 51.72 24.71
C LYS A 378 -12.85 50.86 24.46
N SER A 379 -13.12 49.98 25.41
CA SER A 379 -14.37 49.24 25.59
C SER A 379 -15.41 50.11 26.29
N ARG A 380 -16.68 50.02 25.88
CA ARG A 380 -17.85 49.77 26.75
C ARG A 380 -19.19 49.86 26.01
N ASP A 381 -19.94 48.75 26.10
CA ASP A 381 -21.31 48.60 26.61
C ASP A 381 -22.49 49.39 26.00
N SER A 382 -23.35 48.59 25.34
CA SER A 382 -24.82 48.46 25.45
C SER A 382 -25.75 49.68 25.55
N ALA A 383 -26.67 49.76 24.57
CA ALA A 383 -28.10 49.96 24.79
C ALA A 383 -28.90 49.67 23.50
N GLY A 384 -30.00 48.93 23.63
CA GLY A 384 -30.85 48.50 22.51
C GLY A 384 -31.71 49.61 21.92
N ARG A 385 -32.13 49.40 20.66
CA ARG A 385 -33.31 50.02 20.05
C ARG A 385 -33.98 49.04 19.10
N THR A 386 -35.29 48.96 19.22
CA THR A 386 -36.24 48.16 18.47
C THR A 386 -36.46 48.73 17.06
N GLY A 387 -36.66 47.81 16.10
CA GLY A 387 -37.49 48.01 14.89
C GLY A 387 -36.90 48.86 13.76
N SER A 388 -36.39 48.20 12.72
CA SER A 388 -36.78 48.49 11.33
C SER A 388 -36.28 47.38 10.42
N SER A 389 -37.23 46.78 9.70
CA SER A 389 -37.02 45.99 8.50
C SER A 389 -36.14 46.76 7.51
N GLY A 390 -34.97 46.19 7.22
CA GLY A 390 -34.05 46.65 6.20
C GLY A 390 -33.19 45.46 5.81
N GLY A 391 -33.53 44.81 4.70
CA GLY A 391 -32.74 43.74 4.12
C GLY A 391 -31.36 44.28 3.73
N GLN A 392 -30.40 44.17 4.64
CA GLN A 392 -29.00 44.28 4.30
C GLN A 392 -28.55 42.93 3.76
N SER A 393 -28.21 42.88 2.48
CA SER A 393 -27.47 41.77 1.89
C SER A 393 -26.14 41.66 2.63
N ASN A 394 -26.11 40.82 3.67
CA ASN A 394 -24.95 40.57 4.50
C ASN A 394 -23.96 39.74 3.68
N SER A 395 -23.16 40.41 2.83
CA SER A 395 -22.15 39.71 2.05
C SER A 395 -21.02 39.29 2.98
N SER A 396 -21.02 38.03 3.37
CA SER A 396 -19.95 37.37 4.13
C SER A 396 -18.57 37.73 3.57
N PRO A 397 -17.60 38.15 4.42
CA PRO A 397 -16.29 38.61 3.97
C PRO A 397 -15.53 37.49 3.26
N LYS A 398 -15.12 37.74 2.02
CA LYS A 398 -14.32 36.80 1.21
C LYS A 398 -12.84 36.92 1.54
N LEU A 399 -12.15 35.79 1.56
CA LEU A 399 -10.71 35.75 1.76
C LEU A 399 -10.11 34.64 0.90
N ASP A 400 -8.96 34.89 0.31
CA ASP A 400 -8.21 33.90 -0.45
C ASP A 400 -7.25 33.10 0.45
N ALA A 401 -6.63 32.06 -0.11
CA ALA A 401 -5.76 31.16 0.65
C ALA A 401 -4.52 31.88 1.23
N GLN A 402 -3.96 32.84 0.49
CA GLN A 402 -2.80 33.62 0.94
C GLN A 402 -3.18 34.62 2.03
N GLY A 403 -4.31 35.30 1.88
CA GLY A 403 -4.85 36.23 2.87
C GLY A 403 -5.15 35.52 4.19
N LEU A 404 -5.77 34.34 4.16
CA LEU A 404 -6.02 33.53 5.36
C LEU A 404 -4.72 33.19 6.10
N GLN A 405 -3.73 32.68 5.39
CA GLN A 405 -2.42 32.35 5.97
C GLN A 405 -1.68 33.59 6.49
N SER A 406 -1.76 34.70 5.77
CA SER A 406 -1.15 35.97 6.19
C SER A 406 -1.80 36.50 7.47
N TYR A 407 -3.13 36.50 7.55
CA TYR A 407 -3.83 36.92 8.76
C TYR A 407 -3.55 35.99 9.93
N TYR A 408 -3.56 34.68 9.69
CA TYR A 408 -3.25 33.70 10.73
C TYR A 408 -1.82 33.83 11.27
N SER A 409 -0.83 34.00 10.38
CA SER A 409 0.57 34.23 10.78
C SER A 409 0.78 35.56 11.51
N LYS A 410 -0.05 36.58 11.24
CA LYS A 410 -0.11 37.85 11.99
C LYS A 410 -0.86 37.75 13.33
N GLY A 411 -1.31 36.55 13.72
CA GLY A 411 -1.96 36.31 15.01
C GLY A 411 -3.48 36.42 15.00
N LYS A 412 -4.12 36.72 13.87
CA LYS A 412 -5.58 36.67 13.77
C LYS A 412 -6.04 35.22 13.94
N ARG A 413 -7.05 35.01 14.78
CA ARG A 413 -7.66 33.69 15.02
C ARG A 413 -9.14 33.67 14.67
N ASP A 414 -9.81 34.82 14.67
CA ASP A 414 -11.23 34.91 14.34
C ASP A 414 -11.45 35.11 12.83
N PHE A 415 -12.08 34.12 12.22
CA PHE A 415 -12.51 34.05 10.83
C PHE A 415 -13.98 33.64 10.75
N ALA A 416 -14.78 33.96 11.76
CA ALA A 416 -16.21 33.68 11.77
C ALA A 416 -16.90 34.32 10.55
N SER A 417 -17.86 33.59 9.96
CA SER A 417 -18.66 34.01 8.80
C SER A 417 -17.87 34.34 7.52
N TYR A 418 -16.59 33.98 7.42
CA TYR A 418 -15.83 34.19 6.19
C TYR A 418 -16.24 33.23 5.06
N GLU A 419 -16.20 33.72 3.82
CA GLU A 419 -16.32 32.89 2.60
C GLU A 419 -14.94 32.38 2.20
N LEU A 420 -14.72 31.10 2.48
CA LEU A 420 -13.46 30.36 2.28
C LEU A 420 -13.65 29.16 1.34
N LYS A 421 -14.73 29.13 0.55
CA LYS A 421 -15.08 28.03 -0.35
C LYS A 421 -14.05 27.85 -1.47
N GLU A 422 -13.87 26.60 -1.89
CA GLU A 422 -13.03 26.20 -3.03
C GLU A 422 -11.54 26.62 -2.92
N LEU A 423 -11.08 27.00 -1.73
CA LEU A 423 -9.67 27.30 -1.50
C LEU A 423 -8.82 26.01 -1.43
N SER A 424 -7.53 26.14 -1.74
CA SER A 424 -6.56 25.06 -1.55
C SER A 424 -5.56 25.43 -0.46
N LEU A 425 -5.65 24.71 0.67
CA LEU A 425 -4.90 24.92 1.90
C LEU A 425 -4.37 23.58 2.47
N PRO A 426 -3.70 22.72 1.67
CA PRO A 426 -3.19 21.45 2.16
C PRO A 426 -2.10 21.67 3.20
N LYS A 427 -2.11 20.87 4.28
CA LYS A 427 -1.12 20.87 5.36
C LYS A 427 -0.94 22.21 6.07
N VAL A 428 -1.92 23.11 5.96
CA VAL A 428 -1.90 24.40 6.66
C VAL A 428 -2.04 24.20 8.17
N ASP A 429 -1.42 25.06 8.97
CA ASP A 429 -1.74 25.17 10.40
C ASP A 429 -2.76 26.28 10.62
N LEU A 430 -3.94 25.90 11.11
CA LEU A 430 -5.02 26.79 11.55
C LEU A 430 -5.54 26.34 12.93
N SER A 431 -4.67 25.79 13.76
CA SER A 431 -5.01 25.35 15.12
C SER A 431 -5.56 26.50 15.98
N ASN A 432 -6.57 26.19 16.80
CA ASN A 432 -7.27 27.16 17.65
C ASN A 432 -7.96 28.32 16.91
N ALA A 433 -8.10 28.27 15.58
CA ALA A 433 -8.82 29.29 14.84
C ALA A 433 -10.35 29.15 15.02
N VAL A 434 -11.05 30.28 14.95
CA VAL A 434 -12.51 30.38 15.05
C VAL A 434 -13.08 30.59 13.66
N PHE A 435 -13.84 29.61 13.19
CA PHE A 435 -14.51 29.52 11.89
C PHE A 435 -16.03 29.38 12.05
N HIS A 436 -16.59 29.92 13.13
CA HIS A 436 -18.02 29.84 13.40
C HIS A 436 -18.82 30.40 12.20
N GLN A 437 -19.77 29.63 11.66
CA GLN A 437 -20.57 29.99 10.47
C GLN A 437 -19.77 30.29 9.19
N ALA A 438 -18.47 29.99 9.13
CA ALA A 438 -17.68 30.19 7.93
C ALA A 438 -18.07 29.18 6.83
N ASN A 439 -17.87 29.55 5.57
CA ASN A 439 -18.16 28.71 4.42
C ASN A 439 -16.87 28.12 3.84
N PHE A 440 -16.69 26.82 4.00
CA PHE A 440 -15.57 26.02 3.49
C PHE A 440 -15.98 25.09 2.36
N HIS A 441 -17.16 25.25 1.74
CA HIS A 441 -17.65 24.34 0.69
C HIS A 441 -16.54 23.99 -0.34
N LYS A 442 -16.28 22.69 -0.54
CA LYS A 442 -15.23 22.16 -1.45
C LYS A 442 -13.79 22.64 -1.19
N THR A 443 -13.48 23.13 0.00
CA THR A 443 -12.10 23.53 0.32
C THR A 443 -11.19 22.31 0.46
N ASN A 444 -9.94 22.44 0.05
CA ASN A 444 -8.92 21.41 0.27
C ASN A 444 -8.09 21.72 1.51
N LEU A 445 -8.35 20.98 2.59
CA LEU A 445 -7.64 21.02 3.88
C LEU A 445 -6.93 19.70 4.17
N HIS A 446 -6.52 18.95 3.13
CA HIS A 446 -5.81 17.68 3.29
C HIS A 446 -4.57 17.85 4.18
N GLY A 447 -4.48 17.04 5.24
CA GLY A 447 -3.34 17.05 6.16
C GLY A 447 -3.23 18.31 7.02
N ALA A 448 -4.23 19.19 7.04
CA ALA A 448 -4.20 20.42 7.82
C ALA A 448 -4.17 20.15 9.33
N ASN A 449 -3.47 21.01 10.08
CA ASN A 449 -3.53 21.05 11.54
C ASN A 449 -4.66 21.99 11.98
N LEU A 450 -5.73 21.41 12.51
CA LEU A 450 -6.97 22.06 12.93
C LEU A 450 -7.31 21.74 14.40
N ILE A 451 -6.30 21.41 15.21
CA ILE A 451 -6.47 21.08 16.63
C ILE A 451 -7.23 22.21 17.32
N SER A 452 -8.28 21.86 18.07
CA SER A 452 -9.12 22.79 18.85
C SER A 452 -9.73 23.96 18.04
N ALA A 453 -9.79 23.86 16.72
CA ALA A 453 -10.46 24.87 15.89
C ALA A 453 -11.99 24.82 16.07
N ASN A 454 -12.66 25.96 15.97
CA ASN A 454 -14.11 26.08 16.14
C ASN A 454 -14.80 26.25 14.79
N PHE A 455 -15.43 25.20 14.31
CA PHE A 455 -16.25 25.13 13.09
C PHE A 455 -17.76 25.07 13.40
N GLY A 456 -18.21 25.54 14.57
CA GLY A 456 -19.63 25.49 14.93
C GLY A 456 -20.50 26.16 13.86
N ARG A 457 -21.55 25.49 13.37
CA ARG A 457 -22.41 25.98 12.28
C ARG A 457 -21.71 26.31 10.95
N ALA A 458 -20.45 25.93 10.77
CA ALA A 458 -19.73 26.14 9.52
C ALA A 458 -20.27 25.23 8.40
N ASN A 459 -20.19 25.69 7.15
CA ASN A 459 -20.45 24.86 5.98
C ASN A 459 -19.13 24.20 5.54
N LEU A 460 -18.95 22.93 5.85
CA LEU A 460 -17.82 22.09 5.44
C LEU A 460 -18.23 21.05 4.38
N SER A 461 -19.36 21.24 3.71
CA SER A 461 -19.86 20.27 2.72
C SER A 461 -18.84 20.07 1.58
N ARG A 462 -18.60 18.80 1.23
CA ARG A 462 -17.64 18.38 0.20
C ARG A 462 -16.19 18.85 0.40
N THR A 463 -15.82 19.30 1.60
CA THR A 463 -14.44 19.67 1.95
C THR A 463 -13.54 18.43 1.98
N ASN A 464 -12.32 18.54 1.49
CA ASN A 464 -11.29 17.51 1.65
C ASN A 464 -10.52 17.74 2.97
N LEU A 465 -10.83 16.95 3.99
CA LEU A 465 -10.20 16.92 5.31
C LEU A 465 -9.36 15.64 5.50
N ARG A 466 -8.96 14.98 4.42
CA ARG A 466 -8.23 13.72 4.49
C ARG A 466 -6.93 13.89 5.27
N ASP A 467 -6.66 12.98 6.21
CA ASP A 467 -5.46 12.98 7.06
C ASP A 467 -5.28 14.27 7.90
N ALA A 468 -6.33 15.11 8.03
CA ALA A 468 -6.28 16.33 8.83
C ALA A 468 -6.35 16.01 10.34
N ASN A 469 -5.70 16.85 11.17
CA ASN A 469 -5.78 16.74 12.62
C ASN A 469 -6.87 17.69 13.15
N LEU A 470 -8.00 17.14 13.55
CA LEU A 470 -9.18 17.81 14.13
C LEU A 470 -9.34 17.47 15.63
N THR A 471 -8.26 17.07 16.30
CA THR A 471 -8.28 16.70 17.71
C THR A 471 -8.89 17.82 18.55
N LYS A 472 -9.92 17.51 19.35
CA LYS A 472 -10.69 18.46 20.17
C LYS A 472 -11.36 19.61 19.40
N ALA A 473 -11.51 19.52 18.08
CA ALA A 473 -12.20 20.53 17.29
C ALA A 473 -13.70 20.62 17.66
N TYR A 474 -14.27 21.82 17.58
CA TYR A 474 -15.69 22.06 17.83
C TYR A 474 -16.45 22.14 16.50
N LEU A 475 -17.23 21.12 16.17
CA LEU A 475 -17.94 20.95 14.89
C LEU A 475 -19.48 20.88 15.11
N SER A 476 -19.98 21.31 16.26
CA SER A 476 -21.39 21.14 16.59
C SER A 476 -22.28 21.97 15.65
N ASN A 477 -23.34 21.35 15.14
CA ASN A 477 -24.23 21.90 14.10
C ASN A 477 -23.52 22.28 12.77
N ALA A 478 -22.29 21.83 12.53
CA ALA A 478 -21.62 22.05 11.24
C ALA A 478 -22.23 21.16 10.14
N ASP A 479 -22.17 21.63 8.90
CA ASP A 479 -22.55 20.83 7.73
C ASP A 479 -21.33 20.14 7.13
N LEU A 480 -21.24 18.81 7.27
CA LEU A 480 -20.15 17.99 6.74
C LEU A 480 -20.64 17.09 5.60
N GLU A 481 -21.78 17.42 4.96
CA GLU A 481 -22.35 16.59 3.90
C GLU A 481 -21.33 16.30 2.78
N GLY A 482 -21.08 15.01 2.53
CA GLY A 482 -20.13 14.56 1.52
C GLY A 482 -18.66 14.98 1.74
N ALA A 483 -18.29 15.48 2.92
CA ALA A 483 -16.91 15.80 3.25
C ALA A 483 -16.04 14.53 3.29
N ASP A 484 -14.77 14.66 2.89
CA ASP A 484 -13.80 13.56 2.93
C ASP A 484 -12.90 13.67 4.16
N LEU A 485 -13.15 12.83 5.17
CA LEU A 485 -12.43 12.79 6.45
C LEU A 485 -11.59 11.51 6.58
N ARG A 486 -11.25 10.85 5.47
CA ARG A 486 -10.46 9.61 5.49
C ARG A 486 -9.15 9.82 6.24
N GLY A 487 -8.86 8.99 7.24
CA GLY A 487 -7.62 9.08 8.03
C GLY A 487 -7.51 10.31 8.94
N ALA A 488 -8.54 11.16 9.02
CA ALA A 488 -8.52 12.32 9.90
C ALA A 488 -8.55 11.91 11.38
N ASP A 489 -7.87 12.68 12.23
CA ASP A 489 -7.92 12.49 13.68
C ASP A 489 -8.96 13.44 14.30
N LEU A 490 -10.10 12.89 14.72
CA LEU A 490 -11.19 13.61 15.39
C LEU A 490 -11.24 13.26 16.88
N SER A 491 -10.13 12.81 17.48
CA SER A 491 -10.10 12.41 18.89
C SER A 491 -10.59 13.55 19.78
N GLY A 492 -11.62 13.27 20.59
CA GLY A 492 -12.24 14.25 21.48
C GLY A 492 -12.98 15.41 20.79
N ALA A 493 -13.24 15.35 19.49
CA ALA A 493 -13.98 16.41 18.78
C ALA A 493 -15.48 16.44 19.16
N TYR A 494 -16.11 17.62 19.06
CA TYR A 494 -17.52 17.84 19.42
C TYR A 494 -18.38 17.97 18.16
N LEU A 495 -19.10 16.91 17.76
CA LEU A 495 -19.88 16.81 16.52
C LEU A 495 -21.40 16.74 16.76
N LEU A 496 -21.90 17.09 17.95
CA LEU A 496 -23.34 17.04 18.23
C LEU A 496 -24.13 17.85 17.21
N ASN A 497 -25.18 17.24 16.64
CA ASN A 497 -26.04 17.80 15.59
C ASN A 497 -25.33 18.18 14.27
N ALA A 498 -24.07 17.81 14.06
CA ALA A 498 -23.42 17.96 12.77
C ALA A 498 -24.09 17.07 11.70
N ASN A 499 -24.24 17.58 10.48
CA ASN A 499 -24.74 16.83 9.34
C ASN A 499 -23.62 15.98 8.74
N LEU A 500 -23.62 14.67 8.99
CA LEU A 500 -22.63 13.72 8.48
C LEU A 500 -23.11 12.91 7.27
N ARG A 501 -24.24 13.29 6.64
CA ARG A 501 -24.81 12.53 5.52
C ARG A 501 -23.78 12.37 4.41
N GLY A 502 -23.42 11.12 4.09
CA GLY A 502 -22.46 10.81 3.04
C GLY A 502 -21.02 11.25 3.32
N ALA A 503 -20.71 11.79 4.50
CA ALA A 503 -19.35 12.11 4.93
C ALA A 503 -18.51 10.82 4.99
N ASN A 504 -17.25 10.88 4.55
CA ASN A 504 -16.37 9.73 4.50
C ASN A 504 -15.41 9.70 5.69
N LEU A 505 -15.77 8.95 6.72
CA LEU A 505 -14.98 8.75 7.95
C LEU A 505 -14.12 7.48 7.90
N CYS A 506 -13.96 6.83 6.75
CA CYS A 506 -13.20 5.59 6.63
C CYS A 506 -11.74 5.76 7.09
N GLY A 507 -11.39 5.09 8.20
CA GLY A 507 -10.08 5.15 8.83
C GLY A 507 -9.85 6.37 9.72
N ALA A 508 -10.88 7.17 9.97
CA ALA A 508 -10.81 8.28 10.92
C ALA A 508 -10.74 7.77 12.36
N ASN A 509 -10.08 8.54 13.23
CA ASN A 509 -10.05 8.28 14.66
C ASN A 509 -11.10 9.13 15.38
N LEU A 510 -12.17 8.52 15.89
CA LEU A 510 -13.21 9.23 16.65
C LEU A 510 -13.08 9.00 18.16
N THR A 511 -11.94 8.52 18.68
CA THR A 511 -11.81 8.18 20.11
C THR A 511 -12.23 9.35 21.00
N GLY A 512 -13.24 9.15 21.85
CA GLY A 512 -13.77 10.19 22.74
C GLY A 512 -14.57 11.32 22.06
N ALA A 513 -14.77 11.27 20.74
CA ALA A 513 -15.59 12.24 20.02
C ALA A 513 -17.05 12.20 20.48
N LYS A 514 -17.72 13.35 20.50
CA LYS A 514 -19.11 13.51 20.92
C LYS A 514 -20.03 13.59 19.71
N LEU A 515 -20.69 12.47 19.39
CA LEU A 515 -21.74 12.35 18.37
C LEU A 515 -22.68 11.21 18.73
N SER A 516 -23.92 11.26 18.22
CA SER A 516 -24.87 10.18 18.42
C SER A 516 -24.61 8.99 17.47
N PRO A 517 -25.04 7.77 17.82
CA PRO A 517 -24.98 6.62 16.92
C PRO A 517 -25.68 6.86 15.58
N GLU A 518 -26.81 7.58 15.58
CA GLU A 518 -27.60 7.89 14.38
C GLU A 518 -26.84 8.82 13.43
N GLN A 519 -26.12 9.81 13.97
CA GLN A 519 -25.24 10.67 13.19
C GLN A 519 -24.11 9.88 12.54
N LEU A 520 -23.56 8.89 13.25
CA LEU A 520 -22.50 8.04 12.71
C LEU A 520 -23.04 7.06 11.65
N ALA A 521 -24.29 6.60 11.77
CA ALA A 521 -24.91 5.63 10.86
C ALA A 521 -25.12 6.18 9.43
N VAL A 522 -25.31 7.49 9.28
CA VAL A 522 -25.46 8.15 7.96
C VAL A 522 -24.11 8.51 7.31
N ALA A 523 -23.01 8.32 8.03
CA ALA A 523 -21.65 8.52 7.54
C ALA A 523 -21.07 7.21 7.00
N ARG A 524 -20.20 7.31 6.01
CA ARG A 524 -19.44 6.15 5.51
C ARG A 524 -18.31 5.85 6.47
N THR A 525 -18.30 4.63 7.02
CA THR A 525 -17.27 4.13 7.92
C THR A 525 -16.78 2.75 7.44
N ASN A 526 -15.65 2.29 7.95
CA ASN A 526 -15.12 0.94 7.69
C ASN A 526 -14.42 0.39 8.94
N TRP A 527 -13.89 -0.83 8.88
CA TRP A 527 -13.22 -1.49 10.02
C TRP A 527 -12.01 -0.72 10.59
N MET A 528 -11.39 0.17 9.79
CA MET A 528 -10.27 1.02 10.24
C MET A 528 -10.74 2.24 11.04
N THR A 529 -12.05 2.56 11.00
CA THR A 529 -12.62 3.70 11.73
C THR A 529 -12.68 3.36 13.22
N ILE A 530 -12.00 4.15 14.04
CA ILE A 530 -12.05 4.01 15.49
C ILE A 530 -13.29 4.75 15.98
N ARG A 531 -14.21 4.05 16.65
CA ARG A 531 -15.47 4.63 17.14
C ARG A 531 -15.23 5.53 18.35
N PRO A 532 -16.24 6.34 18.77
CA PRO A 532 -16.19 7.12 20.02
C PRO A 532 -15.73 6.35 21.27
N THR A 533 -16.04 5.06 21.32
CA THR A 533 -15.65 4.15 22.40
C THR A 533 -14.16 3.74 22.39
N GLY A 534 -13.38 4.17 21.40
CA GLY A 534 -12.01 3.73 21.17
C GLY A 534 -11.89 2.34 20.52
N LYS A 535 -13.02 1.64 20.33
CA LYS A 535 -13.05 0.34 19.65
C LYS A 535 -13.21 0.51 18.15
N ARG A 536 -12.62 -0.39 17.38
CA ARG A 536 -12.89 -0.50 15.93
C ARG A 536 -14.20 -1.25 15.74
N GLY A 537 -15.03 -0.81 14.79
CA GLY A 537 -16.28 -1.49 14.48
C GLY A 537 -16.00 -2.90 13.97
N ILE A 538 -16.44 -3.91 14.72
CA ILE A 538 -16.57 -5.28 14.22
C ILE A 538 -17.80 -5.23 13.32
N TRP A 539 -17.61 -5.47 12.03
CA TRP A 539 -18.69 -5.53 11.04
C TRP A 539 -19.11 -6.98 10.87
#